data_AF-A0A1I8JSH6-F1
#
_entry.id   AF-A0A1I8JSH6-F1
#
_cell.length_a   1.000
_cell.length_b   1.000
_cell.length_c   1.000
_cell.angle_alpha   90.00
_cell.angle_beta   90.00
_cell.angle_gamma   90.00
#
_symmetry.space_group_name_H-M   'P 1'
#
loop_
_entity.id
_entity.type
_entity.pdbx_description
1 polymer ?
#
loop_
_entity_poly.entity_id
_entity_poly.type
_entity_poly.pdbx_seq_one_letter_code
_entity_poly.pdbx_strand_id
1 'polypeptide(L)'
;MRSLPFILAFTVAMFLTHTVDCRNQCRSDEEFLRCGNQEACFCRPGHYRYKNRCLKERKCYLGAWQLRCRANEVSLQCGSVQACFCNVGFVRYKNYCYLRSTCTPVNK
;
A
#
# COMPACT_ATOMS: atom_id res chain seq x y z
N MET A 1 -13.96 -55.76 -31.56
CA MET A 1 -14.01 -54.36 -32.04
C MET A 1 -14.77 -53.52 -31.02
N ARG A 2 -14.26 -52.30 -30.74
CA ARG A 2 -14.74 -51.21 -29.85
C ARG A 2 -14.19 -51.26 -28.40
N SER A 3 -13.03 -50.67 -28.09
CA SER A 3 -12.68 -49.23 -27.95
C SER A 3 -13.43 -48.56 -26.80
N LEU A 4 -12.87 -47.84 -25.83
CA LEU A 4 -11.50 -47.44 -25.45
C LEU A 4 -11.71 -46.73 -24.09
N PRO A 5 -11.07 -47.11 -22.98
CA PRO A 5 -11.26 -46.48 -21.67
C PRO A 5 -10.15 -45.43 -21.45
N PHE A 6 -10.27 -44.22 -21.98
CA PHE A 6 -9.20 -43.22 -21.86
C PHE A 6 -9.69 -41.76 -21.97
N ILE A 7 -10.71 -41.36 -21.21
CA ILE A 7 -11.01 -39.93 -21.02
C ILE A 7 -11.41 -39.70 -19.56
N LEU A 8 -10.53 -40.09 -18.63
CA LEU A 8 -10.74 -39.91 -17.18
C LEU A 8 -9.51 -39.29 -16.51
N ALA A 9 -8.69 -38.54 -17.25
CA ALA A 9 -7.41 -38.04 -16.73
C ALA A 9 -6.92 -36.69 -17.28
N PHE A 10 -7.76 -35.87 -17.94
CA PHE A 10 -7.25 -34.66 -18.61
C PHE A 10 -7.94 -33.32 -18.32
N THR A 11 -8.78 -33.23 -17.29
CA THR A 11 -9.39 -31.94 -16.88
C THR A 11 -8.99 -31.48 -15.47
N VAL A 12 -7.93 -32.05 -14.91
CA VAL A 12 -7.35 -31.61 -13.62
C VAL A 12 -6.09 -30.73 -13.83
N ALA A 13 -5.57 -30.60 -15.05
CA ALA A 13 -4.28 -29.97 -15.35
C ALA A 13 -4.36 -28.54 -15.94
N MET A 14 -5.45 -27.79 -15.69
CA MET A 14 -5.55 -26.38 -16.07
C MET A 14 -5.94 -25.44 -14.92
N PHE A 15 -5.76 -25.86 -13.66
CA PHE A 15 -5.49 -24.87 -12.62
C PHE A 15 -4.00 -24.58 -12.66
N LEU A 16 -3.63 -23.76 -13.67
CA LEU A 16 -2.40 -23.00 -13.67
C LEU A 16 -2.20 -22.48 -12.25
N THR A 17 -1.14 -22.99 -11.65
CA THR A 17 -0.47 -22.48 -10.46
C THR A 17 -0.05 -21.04 -10.73
N HIS A 18 -1.01 -20.12 -10.72
CA HIS A 18 -0.74 -18.79 -10.23
C HIS A 18 -0.52 -18.97 -8.74
N THR A 19 0.71 -19.34 -8.39
CA THR A 19 1.32 -18.86 -7.16
C THR A 19 1.31 -17.35 -7.29
N VAL A 20 0.15 -16.73 -7.03
CA VAL A 20 0.05 -15.30 -6.83
C VAL A 20 0.88 -15.10 -5.59
N ASP A 21 2.11 -14.67 -5.80
CA ASP A 21 3.02 -14.30 -4.73
C ASP A 21 2.41 -13.06 -4.07
N CYS A 22 1.45 -13.29 -3.16
CA CYS A 22 0.68 -12.27 -2.45
C CYS A 22 1.59 -11.35 -1.62
N ARG A 23 2.89 -11.68 -1.52
CA ARG A 23 3.90 -10.91 -0.82
C ARG A 23 4.10 -9.50 -1.40
N ASN A 24 3.77 -9.28 -2.68
CA ASN A 24 4.08 -8.03 -3.39
C ASN A 24 2.87 -7.33 -4.05
N GLN A 25 1.63 -7.65 -3.64
CA GLN A 25 0.42 -7.01 -4.18
C GLN A 25 0.04 -5.76 -3.38
N CYS A 26 0.73 -4.65 -3.68
CA CYS A 26 0.28 -3.34 -3.23
C CYS A 26 -1.02 -2.94 -3.94
N ARG A 27 -1.84 -2.12 -3.28
CA ARG A 27 -3.04 -1.54 -3.88
C ARG A 27 -2.67 -0.58 -5.01
N SER A 28 -3.64 -0.23 -5.85
CA SER A 28 -3.43 0.68 -6.99
C SER A 28 -2.97 2.08 -6.59
N ASP A 29 -3.32 2.52 -5.38
CA ASP A 29 -2.91 3.77 -4.74
C ASP A 29 -1.62 3.65 -3.91
N GLU A 30 -0.97 2.49 -3.96
CA GLU A 30 0.26 2.18 -3.27
C GLU A 30 1.38 1.78 -4.26
N GLU A 31 2.59 1.72 -3.73
CA GLU A 31 3.78 1.22 -4.41
C GLU A 31 4.68 0.50 -3.39
N PHE A 32 5.43 -0.49 -3.85
CA PHE A 32 6.31 -1.30 -3.00
C PHE A 32 7.68 -0.62 -2.92
N LEU A 33 8.04 -0.13 -1.73
CA LEU A 33 9.30 0.59 -1.50
C LEU A 33 10.09 -0.07 -0.38
N ARG A 34 11.41 0.14 -0.42
CA ARG A 34 12.30 -0.05 0.70
C ARG A 34 12.65 1.31 1.30
N CYS A 35 12.22 1.54 2.54
CA CYS A 35 12.54 2.74 3.31
C CYS A 35 13.36 2.32 4.54
N GLY A 36 14.67 2.56 4.53
CA GLY A 36 15.58 2.00 5.54
C GLY A 36 15.57 0.48 5.50
N ASN A 37 15.33 -0.17 6.63
CA ASN A 37 15.23 -1.63 6.75
C ASN A 37 13.79 -2.17 6.56
N GLN A 38 12.86 -1.35 6.05
CA GLN A 38 11.46 -1.74 5.89
C GLN A 38 11.11 -1.86 4.40
N GLU A 39 10.67 -3.04 3.98
CA GLU A 39 10.09 -3.31 2.66
C GLU A 39 8.58 -3.50 2.83
N ALA A 40 7.81 -2.58 2.26
CA ALA A 40 6.36 -2.56 2.43
C ALA A 40 5.66 -1.78 1.32
N CYS A 41 4.33 -1.86 1.30
CA CYS A 41 3.49 -1.00 0.48
C CYS A 41 3.32 0.36 1.16
N PHE A 42 3.70 1.42 0.44
CA PHE A 42 3.53 2.80 0.86
C PHE A 42 2.53 3.50 -0.06
N CYS A 43 1.83 4.51 0.45
CA CYS A 43 0.96 5.32 -0.39
C CYS A 43 1.78 6.09 -1.42
N ARG A 44 1.26 6.14 -2.65
CA ARG A 44 1.87 6.91 -3.76
C ARG A 44 1.92 8.41 -3.44
N PRO A 45 2.79 9.18 -4.12
CA PRO A 45 2.78 10.64 -4.03
C PRO A 45 1.38 11.22 -4.21
N GLY A 46 1.07 12.28 -3.45
CA GLY A 46 -0.27 12.89 -3.43
C GLY A 46 -1.30 12.12 -2.60
N HIS A 47 -0.88 11.16 -1.78
CA HIS A 47 -1.75 10.43 -0.86
C HIS A 47 -1.16 10.32 0.55
N TYR A 48 -2.00 10.48 1.56
CA TYR A 48 -1.68 10.24 2.96
C TYR A 48 -2.18 8.88 3.43
N ARG A 49 -1.36 8.19 4.22
CA ARG A 49 -1.74 6.93 4.87
C ARG A 49 -2.60 7.20 6.11
N TYR A 50 -3.80 6.65 6.12
CA TYR A 50 -4.66 6.56 7.31
C TYR A 50 -5.10 5.12 7.53
N LYS A 51 -4.64 4.51 8.64
CA LYS A 51 -4.83 3.07 8.91
C LYS A 51 -4.35 2.28 7.69
N ASN A 52 -5.22 1.44 7.12
CA ASN A 52 -4.92 0.62 5.94
C ASN A 52 -5.43 1.26 4.63
N ARG A 53 -5.58 2.58 4.53
CA ARG A 53 -6.05 3.28 3.32
C ARG A 53 -5.15 4.45 2.95
N CYS A 54 -5.10 4.79 1.66
CA CYS A 54 -4.46 6.00 1.17
C CYS A 54 -5.53 7.03 0.82
N LEU A 55 -5.49 8.18 1.49
CA LEU A 55 -6.41 9.30 1.28
C LEU A 55 -5.75 10.30 0.35
N LYS A 56 -6.47 10.84 -0.63
CA LYS A 56 -5.92 11.84 -1.55
C LYS A 56 -5.58 13.13 -0.79
N GLU A 57 -4.33 13.56 -0.87
CA GLU A 57 -3.80 14.75 -0.20
C GLU A 57 -4.62 16.00 -0.52
N ARG A 58 -5.02 16.17 -1.79
CA ARG A 58 -5.87 17.30 -2.23
C ARG A 58 -7.25 17.40 -1.55
N LYS A 59 -7.69 16.35 -0.85
CA LYS A 59 -8.94 16.34 -0.07
C LYS A 59 -8.71 16.66 1.40
N CYS A 60 -7.47 16.97 1.77
CA CYS A 60 -7.04 17.23 3.13
C CYS A 60 -6.63 18.69 3.29
N TYR A 61 -6.99 19.30 4.39
CA TYR A 61 -6.70 20.70 4.71
C TYR A 61 -6.35 20.85 6.18
N LEU A 62 -5.80 22.00 6.57
CA LEU A 62 -5.58 22.33 7.97
C LEU A 62 -6.92 22.48 8.67
N GLY A 63 -7.21 21.59 9.61
CA GLY A 63 -8.44 21.66 10.41
C GLY A 63 -8.39 22.81 11.42
N ALA A 64 -9.57 23.27 11.86
CA ALA A 64 -9.70 24.32 12.87
C ALA A 64 -9.05 23.94 14.21
N TRP A 65 -9.01 22.64 14.51
CA TRP A 65 -8.38 22.10 15.71
C TRP A 65 -7.05 21.44 15.36
N GLN A 66 -6.00 21.81 16.09
CA GLN A 66 -4.65 21.25 15.88
C GLN A 66 -4.41 20.12 16.89
N LEU A 67 -4.20 18.91 16.37
CA LEU A 67 -3.79 17.77 17.18
C LEU A 67 -2.29 17.88 17.50
N ARG A 68 -1.89 17.39 18.68
CA ARG A 68 -0.47 17.27 19.04
C ARG A 68 0.15 16.09 18.30
N CYS A 69 0.76 16.35 17.15
CA CYS A 69 1.39 15.35 16.30
C CYS A 69 2.87 15.09 16.66
N ARG A 70 3.40 13.97 16.16
CA ARG A 70 4.81 13.59 16.37
C ARG A 70 5.73 14.35 15.39
N ALA A 71 7.03 14.12 15.51
CA ALA A 71 8.00 14.63 14.54
C ALA A 71 7.65 14.17 13.11
N ASN A 72 7.82 15.07 12.14
CA ASN A 72 7.50 14.86 10.73
C ASN A 72 6.02 14.56 10.44
N GLU A 73 5.13 14.92 11.34
CA GLU A 73 3.68 14.83 11.16
C GLU A 73 3.00 16.20 11.23
N VAL A 74 1.84 16.31 10.59
CA VAL A 74 0.96 17.48 10.58
C VAL A 74 -0.48 17.06 10.87
N SER A 75 -1.18 17.90 11.63
CA SER A 75 -2.61 17.72 11.92
C SER A 75 -3.42 18.19 10.70
N LEU A 76 -4.08 17.26 10.02
CA LEU A 76 -4.94 17.56 8.88
C LEU A 76 -6.34 16.99 9.06
N GLN A 77 -7.28 17.59 8.35
CA GLN A 77 -8.65 17.14 8.19
C GLN A 77 -8.89 16.71 6.74
N CYS A 78 -9.18 15.44 6.54
CA CYS A 78 -9.49 14.82 5.25
C CYS A 78 -10.95 14.36 5.25
N GLY A 79 -11.87 15.23 4.81
CA GLY A 79 -13.32 14.99 4.96
C GLY A 79 -13.73 14.97 6.45
N SER A 80 -14.31 13.87 6.92
CA SER A 80 -14.66 13.67 8.33
C SER A 80 -13.52 13.09 9.18
N VAL A 81 -12.35 12.81 8.58
CA VAL A 81 -11.20 12.25 9.30
C VAL A 81 -10.28 13.38 9.72
N GLN A 82 -10.10 13.56 11.03
CA GLN A 82 -9.08 14.44 11.59
C GLN A 82 -8.01 13.59 12.28
N ALA A 83 -6.76 13.70 11.83
CA ALA A 83 -5.66 12.89 12.34
C ALA A 83 -4.30 13.56 12.07
N CYS A 84 -3.26 13.01 12.70
CA CYS A 84 -1.88 13.31 12.35
C CYS A 84 -1.46 12.49 11.14
N PHE A 85 -0.96 13.15 10.11
CA PHE A 85 -0.46 12.55 8.87
C PHE A 85 1.02 12.89 8.70
N CYS A 86 1.76 12.08 7.96
CA CYS A 86 3.14 12.44 7.64
C CYS A 86 3.16 13.71 6.78
N ASN A 87 4.14 14.59 7.04
CA ASN A 87 4.37 15.80 6.26
C ASN A 87 4.57 15.49 4.78
N VAL A 88 4.38 16.51 3.95
CA VAL A 88 4.71 16.44 2.53
C VAL A 88 6.15 15.98 2.36
N GLY A 89 6.38 15.03 1.46
CA GLY A 89 7.70 14.40 1.26
C GLY A 89 8.01 13.23 2.19
N PHE A 90 7.11 12.86 3.10
CA PHE A 90 7.25 11.68 3.97
C PHE A 90 6.20 10.61 3.65
N VAL A 91 6.54 9.34 3.86
CA VAL A 91 5.65 8.19 3.71
C VAL A 91 5.50 7.46 5.04
N ARG A 92 4.29 7.00 5.36
CA ARG A 92 4.00 6.33 6.63
C ARG A 92 4.15 4.82 6.51
N TYR A 93 4.84 4.23 7.48
CA TYR A 93 4.73 2.81 7.78
C TYR A 93 4.59 2.59 9.28
N LYS A 94 3.55 1.85 9.67
CA LYS A 94 3.09 1.75 11.07
C LYS A 94 2.92 3.14 11.68
N ASN A 95 3.65 3.44 12.75
CA ASN A 95 3.57 4.71 13.49
C ASN A 95 4.74 5.66 13.21
N TYR A 96 5.45 5.46 12.09
CA TYR A 96 6.63 6.25 11.71
C TYR A 96 6.51 6.84 10.32
N CYS A 97 7.05 8.04 10.15
CA CYS A 97 7.14 8.77 8.89
C CYS A 97 8.58 8.71 8.37
N TYR A 98 8.77 8.05 7.23
CA TYR A 98 10.05 7.92 6.54
C TYR A 98 10.17 9.00 5.48
N LEU A 99 11.36 9.60 5.34
CA LEU A 99 11.60 10.56 4.28
C LEU A 99 11.53 9.84 2.93
N ARG A 100 10.67 10.29 2.02
CA ARG A 100 10.40 9.58 0.78
C ARG A 100 11.61 9.54 -0.15
N SER A 101 12.43 10.60 -0.17
CA SER A 101 13.63 10.66 -1.01
C SER A 101 14.70 9.63 -0.63
N THR A 102 14.62 9.04 0.57
CA THR A 102 15.52 7.97 1.00
C THR A 102 14.93 6.58 0.75
N CYS A 103 13.75 6.49 0.17
CA CYS A 103 13.10 5.23 -0.17
C CYS A 103 13.38 4.85 -1.62
N THR A 104 13.69 3.58 -1.85
CA THR A 104 13.95 3.05 -3.21
C THR A 104 12.84 2.09 -3.62
N PRO A 105 12.34 2.16 -4.87
CA PRO A 105 11.51 1.09 -5.42
C PRO A 105 12.24 -0.24 -5.31
N VAL A 106 11.54 -1.27 -4.84
CA VAL A 106 12.07 -2.64 -4.89
C VAL A 106 11.61 -3.23 -6.22
N ASN A 107 12.54 -3.31 -7.17
CA ASN A 107 12.26 -3.97 -8.44
C ASN A 107 12.07 -5.47 -8.21
N LYS A 108 11.07 -6.02 -8.91
CA LYS A 108 10.81 -7.46 -9.00
C LYS A 108 11.97 -8.17 -9.70
#